data_AF-A0A8C2HLN6-F1
#
_entry.id   AF-A0A8C2HLN6-F1
#
_cell.length_a   1.000
_cell.length_b   1.000
_cell.length_c   1.000
_cell.angle_alpha   90.00
_cell.angle_beta   90.00
_cell.angle_gamma   90.00
#
_symmetry.space_group_name_H-M   'P 1'
#
loop_
_entity.id
_entity.type
_entity.pdbx_description
1 polymer ?
#
loop_
_entity_poly.entity_id
_entity_poly.type
_entity_poly.pdbx_seq_one_letter_code
_entity_poly.pdbx_strand_id
1 'polypeptide(L)' 'MQRSAVIFVLAFSAAAWALDNGLMRTPPMGWLAWERFRCDIDCLNDPDNCIRFIN' A
#
# COMPACT_ATOMS: atom_id res chain seq x y z
N MET A 1 5.12 34.61 10.98
CA MET A 1 5.21 33.79 9.74
C MET A 1 6.08 32.55 9.97
N GLN A 2 7.41 32.64 10.13
CA GLN A 2 8.29 31.47 10.31
C GLN A 2 8.01 30.63 11.58
N ARG A 3 7.71 31.25 12.73
CA ARG A 3 7.47 30.52 13.99
C ARG A 3 6.25 29.59 13.94
N SER A 4 5.17 30.06 13.34
CA SER A 4 3.95 29.27 13.17
C SER A 4 4.19 28.06 12.28
N ALA A 5 4.95 28.22 11.17
CA ALA A 5 5.30 27.12 10.28
C ALA A 5 6.10 26.02 10.99
N VAL A 6 7.08 26.38 11.82
CA VAL A 6 7.86 25.41 12.62
C VAL A 6 6.97 24.63 13.59
N ILE A 7 6.04 25.31 14.26
CA ILE A 7 5.09 24.66 15.18
C ILE A 7 4.21 23.65 14.41
N PHE A 8 3.72 24.01 13.23
CA PHE A 8 2.92 23.10 12.40
C PHE A 8 3.72 21.88 11.93
N VAL A 9 4.98 22.05 11.51
CA VAL A 9 5.84 20.93 11.09
C VAL A 9 6.11 19.98 12.25
N LEU A 10 6.43 20.50 13.43
CA LEU A 10 6.66 19.67 14.63
C LEU A 10 5.41 18.90 15.04
N ALA A 11 4.26 19.56 15.05
CA ALA A 11 2.98 18.92 15.36
C ALA A 11 2.64 17.80 14.36
N PHE A 12 2.91 18.00 13.07
CA PHE A 12 2.66 17.00 12.03
C PHE A 12 3.59 15.79 12.17
N SER A 13 4.88 16.00 12.46
CA SER A 13 5.82 14.90 12.69
C SER A 13 5.49 14.07 13.93
N ALA A 14 4.94 14.68 14.98
CA ALA A 14 4.49 13.96 16.17
C ALA A 14 3.26 13.06 15.92
N ALA A 15 2.51 13.31 14.84
CA ALA A 15 1.38 12.48 14.43
C ALA A 15 1.78 11.35 13.46
N ALA A 16 2.97 11.41 12.85
CA ALA A 16 3.44 10.45 11.86
C ALA A 16 4.39 9.42 12.50
N TRP A 17 3.82 8.33 13.03
CA TRP A 17 4.59 7.21 13.59
C TRP A 17 4.73 6.10 12.55
N ALA A 18 5.96 5.64 12.31
CA ALA A 18 6.21 4.45 11.52
C ALA A 18 5.99 3.18 12.36
N LEU A 19 5.59 2.09 11.70
CA LEU A 19 5.45 0.78 12.34
C LEU A 19 6.84 0.14 12.53
N ASP A 20 7.31 -0.02 13.78
CA ASP A 20 8.63 -0.61 14.08
C ASP A 20 8.56 -2.14 14.28
N ASN A 21 8.23 -2.86 13.22
CA ASN A 21 8.22 -4.33 13.20
C ASN A 21 9.44 -4.93 12.46
N GLY A 22 10.44 -4.11 12.13
CA GLY A 22 11.63 -4.54 11.40
C GLY A 22 11.44 -4.75 9.89
N LEU A 23 10.23 -4.66 9.35
CA LEU A 23 9.93 -4.84 7.93
C LEU A 23 9.98 -3.52 7.14
N MET A 24 9.93 -3.61 5.81
CA MET A 24 9.87 -2.47 4.89
C MET A 24 10.93 -1.38 5.14
N ARG A 25 12.15 -1.79 5.56
CA ARG A 25 13.31 -0.88 5.73
C ARG A 25 13.73 -0.21 4.41
N THR A 26 13.46 -0.87 3.30
CA THR A 26 13.48 -0.33 1.94
C THR A 26 12.07 -0.44 1.34
N PRO A 27 11.73 0.38 0.32
CA PRO A 27 10.43 0.25 -0.36
C PRO A 27 10.18 -1.20 -0.82
N PRO A 28 9.00 -1.78 -0.53
CA PRO A 28 8.69 -3.13 -0.96
C PRO A 28 8.58 -3.16 -2.49
N MET A 29 9.29 -4.11 -3.10
CA MET A 29 9.18 -4.39 -4.53
C MET A 29 8.52 -5.74 -4.72
N GLY A 30 7.54 -5.82 -5.61
CA GLY A 30 6.77 -7.04 -5.84
C GLY A 30 5.68 -6.83 -6.87
N TRP A 31 4.72 -7.74 -6.88
CA TRP A 31 3.61 -7.74 -7.82
C TRP A 31 2.27 -7.70 -7.08
N LEU A 32 1.31 -6.92 -7.60
CA LEU A 32 -0.02 -6.75 -7.02
C LEU A 32 -1.08 -6.98 -8.10
N ALA A 33 -1.98 -7.93 -7.88
CA ALA A 33 -2.98 -8.32 -8.88
C ALA A 33 -4.00 -7.22 -9.20
N TRP A 34 -4.31 -6.37 -8.22
CA TRP A 34 -5.48 -5.49 -8.28
C TRP A 34 -5.49 -4.54 -9.48
N GLU A 35 -4.36 -3.94 -9.84
CA GLU A 35 -4.35 -2.93 -10.91
C GLU A 35 -4.75 -3.54 -12.27
N ARG A 36 -4.25 -4.75 -12.56
CA ARG A 36 -4.45 -5.45 -13.82
C ARG A 36 -5.70 -6.33 -13.86
N PHE A 37 -6.00 -7.03 -12.77
CA PHE A 37 -7.03 -8.08 -12.72
C PHE A 37 -8.25 -7.71 -11.87
N ARG A 38 -8.16 -6.65 -11.05
CA ARG A 38 -9.27 -6.16 -10.22
C ARG A 38 -9.88 -7.27 -9.36
N CYS A 39 -11.20 -7.38 -9.37
CA CYS A 39 -11.99 -8.40 -8.67
C CYS A 39 -12.65 -9.33 -9.70
N ASP A 40 -11.89 -9.81 -10.68
CA ASP A 40 -12.40 -10.80 -11.61
C ASP A 40 -12.59 -12.15 -10.91
N ILE A 41 -13.85 -12.55 -10.79
CA ILE A 41 -14.28 -13.81 -10.14
C ILE A 41 -14.94 -14.76 -11.14
N ASP A 42 -15.09 -14.36 -12.41
CA ASP A 42 -15.78 -15.15 -13.42
C ASP A 42 -14.83 -16.11 -14.12
N CYS A 43 -14.35 -17.10 -13.37
CA CYS A 43 -13.45 -18.13 -13.91
C CYS A 43 -14.10 -19.04 -14.96
N LEU A 44 -15.43 -18.98 -15.15
CA LEU A 44 -16.10 -19.77 -16.18
C LEU A 44 -15.94 -19.12 -17.55
N ASN A 45 -16.11 -17.80 -17.63
CA ASN A 45 -16.02 -17.05 -18.87
C ASN A 45 -14.63 -16.40 -19.10
N ASP A 46 -13.84 -16.18 -18.04
CA ASP A 46 -12.47 -15.65 -18.11
C ASP A 46 -11.48 -16.48 -17.23
N PRO A 47 -11.17 -17.72 -17.63
CA PRO A 47 -10.36 -18.63 -16.83
C PRO A 47 -8.89 -18.20 -16.67
N ASP A 48 -8.39 -17.34 -17.57
CA ASP A 48 -6.99 -16.92 -17.60
C ASP A 48 -6.71 -15.65 -16.78
N ASN A 49 -7.73 -14.80 -16.54
CA ASN A 49 -7.57 -13.56 -15.79
C ASN A 49 -8.23 -13.58 -14.40
N CYS A 50 -9.08 -14.56 -14.10
CA CYS A 50 -9.78 -14.60 -12.82
C CYS A 50 -8.85 -14.81 -11.62
N ILE A 51 -9.21 -14.22 -10.47
CA ILE A 51 -8.48 -14.36 -9.21
C ILE A 51 -8.80 -15.73 -8.59
N ARG A 52 -7.82 -16.66 -8.60
CA ARG A 52 -7.96 -17.99 -8.03
C ARG A 52 -6.71 -18.45 -7.26
N PHE A 53 -6.91 -19.38 -6.33
CA PHE A 53 -5.79 -20.12 -5.74
C PHE A 53 -5.28 -21.15 -6.75
N ILE A 54 -3.98 -21.15 -7.00
CA ILE A 54 -3.30 -22.18 -7.79
C ILE A 54 -2.96 -23.31 -6.82
N ASN A 55 -3.53 -24.50 -7.05
CA ASN A 55 -3.07 -25.76 -6.46
C ASN A 55 -2.60 -26.64 -7.61
#